data_AF-A0A7X5C884-F1
#
_entry.id   AF-A0A7X5C884-F1
#
_cell.length_a   1.000
_cell.length_b   1.000
_cell.length_c   1.000
_cell.angle_alpha   90.00
_cell.angle_beta   90.00
_cell.angle_gamma   90.00
#
_symmetry.space_group_name_H-M   'P 1'
#
loop_
_entity.id
_entity.type
_entity.pdbx_description
1 polymer ?
#
loop_
_entity_poly.entity_id
_entity_poly.type
_entity_poly.pdbx_seq_one_letter_code
_entity_poly.pdbx_strand_id
1 'polypeptide(L)'
;MLKYSLKTIRNKANEAGYKVSKGFQHYICDGAVVRDCNGAAYTGYIVEDLSTGFLVWGCYDANYDHLWTLEDVEEFIKGEYEKAGIDY
;
A
#
# COMPACT_ATOMS: atom_id res chain seq x y z
N MET A 1 14.43 -4.15 3.07
CA MET A 1 15.07 -3.16 2.16
C MET A 1 14.44 -3.35 0.80
N LEU A 2 14.00 -2.26 0.16
CA LEU A 2 13.26 -2.36 -1.11
C LEU A 2 14.12 -2.97 -2.22
N LYS A 3 13.62 -4.01 -2.89
CA LYS A 3 14.28 -4.64 -4.05
C LYS A 3 13.96 -3.87 -5.33
N TYR A 4 12.76 -3.31 -5.42
CA TYR A 4 12.26 -2.67 -6.64
C TYR A 4 11.77 -1.23 -6.44
N SER A 5 11.68 -0.49 -7.55
CA SER A 5 11.07 0.85 -7.56
C SER A 5 9.55 0.76 -7.36
N LEU A 6 8.91 1.85 -6.88
CA LEU A 6 7.44 1.93 -6.78
C LEU A 6 6.73 1.59 -8.09
N LYS A 7 7.28 2.02 -9.23
CA LYS A 7 6.71 1.71 -10.55
C LYS A 7 6.71 0.20 -10.80
N THR A 8 7.82 -0.46 -10.50
CA THR A 8 7.98 -1.91 -10.68
C THR A 8 7.07 -2.68 -9.71
N ILE A 9 6.99 -2.27 -8.44
CA ILE A 9 6.09 -2.88 -7.44
C ILE A 9 4.63 -2.77 -7.90
N ARG A 10 4.21 -1.60 -8.42
CA ARG A 10 2.85 -1.42 -8.97
C ARG A 10 2.54 -2.35 -10.14
N ASN A 11 3.49 -2.55 -11.06
CA ASN A 11 3.31 -3.46 -12.18
C ASN A 11 3.15 -4.91 -11.70
N LYS A 12 4.04 -5.35 -10.79
CA LYS A 12 3.97 -6.68 -10.20
C LYS A 12 2.68 -6.90 -9.42
N ALA A 13 2.26 -5.91 -8.63
CA ALA A 13 0.98 -5.96 -7.95
C ALA A 13 -0.18 -6.17 -8.94
N ASN A 14 -0.18 -5.43 -10.05
CA ASN A 14 -1.22 -5.54 -11.07
C ASN A 14 -1.25 -6.92 -11.73
N GLU A 15 -0.08 -7.49 -12.05
CA GLU A 15 0.06 -8.86 -12.56
C GLU A 15 -0.47 -9.90 -11.55
N ALA A 16 -0.30 -9.66 -10.25
CA ALA A 16 -0.85 -10.49 -9.18
C ALA A 16 -2.32 -10.23 -8.85
N GLY A 17 -3.00 -9.32 -9.55
CA GLY A 17 -4.43 -9.00 -9.30
C GLY A 17 -4.67 -7.95 -8.21
N TYR A 18 -3.69 -7.12 -7.90
CA TYR A 18 -3.76 -6.05 -6.91
C TYR A 18 -3.48 -4.67 -7.50
N LYS A 19 -4.02 -3.63 -6.86
CA LYS A 19 -3.74 -2.23 -7.21
C LYS A 19 -3.16 -1.49 -6.02
N VAL A 20 -2.03 -0.82 -6.25
CA VAL A 20 -1.31 -0.07 -5.22
C VAL A 20 -1.47 1.43 -5.46
N SER A 21 -2.13 2.12 -4.52
CA SER A 21 -2.29 3.57 -4.53
C SER A 21 -1.38 4.24 -3.52
N LYS A 22 -0.87 5.42 -3.86
CA LYS A 22 0.00 6.23 -2.99
C LYS A 22 -0.80 7.41 -2.47
N GLY A 23 -0.62 7.73 -1.19
CA GLY A 23 -1.29 8.85 -0.54
C GLY A 23 -0.60 9.19 0.77
N PHE A 24 -1.39 9.68 1.73
CA PHE A 24 -0.88 10.13 3.01
C PHE A 24 -1.58 9.40 4.17
N GLN A 25 -0.90 9.42 5.30
CA GLN A 25 -1.47 9.01 6.58
C GLN A 25 -2.24 10.18 7.22
N HIS A 26 -3.32 9.88 7.93
CA HIS A 26 -4.21 10.86 8.54
C HIS A 26 -4.49 10.49 10.00
N TYR A 27 -4.74 11.50 10.83
CA TYR A 27 -5.21 11.28 12.19
C TYR A 27 -6.67 10.87 12.19
N ILE A 28 -7.00 9.80 12.92
CA ILE A 28 -8.38 9.32 13.07
C ILE A 28 -9.32 10.38 13.67
N CYS A 29 -8.81 11.26 14.53
CA CYS A 29 -9.66 12.20 15.28
C CYS A 29 -10.23 13.35 14.43
N ASP A 30 -9.53 13.79 13.38
CA ASP A 30 -9.90 14.97 12.61
C ASP A 30 -9.65 14.83 11.08
N GLY A 31 -9.07 13.71 10.64
CA GLY A 31 -8.73 13.47 9.24
C GLY A 31 -7.56 14.32 8.74
N ALA A 32 -6.84 15.01 9.61
CA ALA A 32 -5.70 15.82 9.20
C ALA A 32 -4.51 14.93 8.80
N VAL A 33 -3.80 15.33 7.74
CA VAL A 33 -2.59 14.63 7.29
C VAL A 33 -1.51 14.65 8.38
N VAL A 34 -0.99 13.47 8.72
CA VAL A 34 0.12 13.30 9.66
C VAL A 34 1.38 13.91 9.06
N ARG A 35 2.13 14.68 9.86
CA ARG A 35 3.35 15.36 9.45
C ARG A 35 4.48 15.09 10.43
N ASP A 36 5.72 15.07 9.93
CA ASP A 36 6.91 14.97 10.76
C ASP A 36 7.24 16.31 11.46
N CYS A 37 8.31 16.33 12.26
CA CYS A 37 8.75 17.52 12.98
C CYS A 37 9.20 18.69 12.08
N ASN A 38 9.42 18.44 10.79
CA ASN A 38 9.75 19.45 9.78
C ASN A 38 8.51 19.88 8.97
N GLY A 39 7.34 19.31 9.25
CA GLY A 39 6.09 19.59 8.54
C GLY A 39 5.90 18.78 7.25
N ALA A 40 6.79 17.83 6.93
CA ALA A 40 6.63 16.96 5.76
C ALA A 40 5.55 15.90 6.01
N ALA A 41 4.68 15.67 5.03
CA ALA A 41 3.58 14.72 5.17
C ALA A 41 4.07 13.27 5.12
N TYR A 42 3.58 12.43 6.03
CA TYR A 42 3.84 11.00 6.01
C TYR A 42 3.12 10.36 4.82
N THR A 43 3.93 9.87 3.89
CA THR A 43 3.45 9.13 2.72
C THR A 43 3.27 7.67 3.08
N GLY A 44 2.21 7.05 2.56
CA GLY A 44 2.12 5.61 2.54
C GLY A 44 1.28 5.10 1.39
N TYR A 45 0.83 3.86 1.51
CA TYR A 45 0.17 3.12 0.44
C TYR A 45 -1.07 2.37 0.94
N ILE A 46 -1.95 2.06 -0.01
CA ILE A 46 -3.02 1.09 0.15
C ILE A 46 -2.93 0.06 -0.97
N VAL A 47 -3.34 -1.16 -0.66
CA VAL A 47 -3.43 -2.27 -1.61
C VAL A 47 -4.90 -2.68 -1.74
N GLU A 48 -5.43 -2.66 -2.95
CA GLU A 48 -6.79 -3.06 -3.31
C GLU A 48 -6.72 -4.40 -4.04
N ASP A 49 -7.49 -5.39 -3.59
CA ASP A 49 -7.70 -6.66 -4.28
C ASP A 49 -8.71 -6.44 -5.42
N LEU A 50 -8.27 -6.62 -6.67
CA LEU A 50 -9.09 -6.34 -7.85
C LEU A 50 -10.22 -7.36 -8.05
N SER A 51 -10.13 -8.55 -7.45
CA SER A 51 -11.16 -9.57 -7.55
C SER A 51 -12.39 -9.27 -6.68
N THR A 52 -12.17 -8.59 -5.55
CA THR A 52 -13.22 -8.27 -4.57
C THR A 52 -13.53 -6.78 -4.47
N GLY A 53 -12.61 -5.92 -4.90
CA GLY A 53 -12.67 -4.46 -4.73
C GLY A 53 -12.39 -4.00 -3.31
N PHE A 54 -11.94 -4.89 -2.41
CA PHE A 54 -11.65 -4.55 -1.02
C PHE A 54 -10.18 -4.16 -0.81
N LEU A 55 -9.94 -3.30 0.18
CA LEU A 55 -8.59 -3.01 0.65
C LEU A 55 -8.06 -4.17 1.47
N VAL A 56 -6.83 -4.60 1.20
CA VAL A 56 -6.20 -5.76 1.84
C VAL A 56 -6.06 -5.58 3.36
N TRP A 57 -5.60 -4.40 3.81
CA TRP A 57 -5.53 -4.08 5.24
C TRP A 57 -6.81 -3.42 5.77
N GLY A 58 -7.87 -3.40 4.95
CA GLY A 58 -9.09 -2.67 5.24
C GLY A 58 -8.87 -1.17 5.39
N CYS A 59 -9.97 -0.43 5.55
CA CYS A 59 -9.95 0.91 6.09
C CYS A 59 -11.22 1.05 6.94
N TYR A 60 -11.05 1.43 8.21
CA TYR A 60 -12.15 1.49 9.17
C TYR A 60 -12.82 2.86 9.20
N ASP A 61 -12.34 3.81 8.39
CA ASP A 61 -12.92 5.14 8.24
C ASP A 61 -13.02 5.54 6.76
N ALA A 62 -13.59 6.72 6.50
CA ALA A 62 -13.73 7.25 5.14
C ALA A 62 -12.45 7.95 4.63
N ASN A 63 -11.36 7.96 5.41
CA ASN A 63 -10.13 8.67 5.07
C ASN A 63 -9.20 7.84 4.18
N TYR A 64 -9.49 6.55 3.96
CA TYR A 64 -8.69 5.64 3.13
C TYR A 64 -7.23 5.69 3.51
N ASP A 65 -6.98 5.49 4.80
CA ASP A 65 -5.67 5.84 5.34
C ASP A 65 -4.55 4.97 4.75
N HIS A 66 -3.52 5.64 4.23
CA HIS A 66 -2.47 4.98 3.47
C HIS A 66 -1.41 4.40 4.41
N LEU A 67 -1.80 3.38 5.17
CA LEU A 67 -1.05 2.87 6.31
C LEU A 67 0.15 2.01 5.95
N TRP A 68 0.19 1.43 4.74
CA TRP A 68 1.31 0.59 4.34
C TRP A 68 2.55 1.45 4.07
N THR A 69 3.71 0.99 4.52
CA THR A 69 4.99 1.44 3.95
C THR A 69 5.18 0.82 2.55
N LEU A 70 6.13 1.31 1.77
CA LEU A 70 6.39 0.70 0.46
C LEU A 70 7.00 -0.71 0.63
N GLU A 71 7.76 -0.90 1.70
CA GLU A 71 8.36 -2.16 2.11
C GLU A 71 7.29 -3.20 2.42
N ASP A 72 6.28 -2.83 3.21
CA ASP A 72 5.16 -3.73 3.51
C ASP A 72 4.48 -4.18 2.21
N VAL A 73 4.24 -3.24 1.27
CA VAL A 73 3.59 -3.56 -0.01
C VAL A 73 4.45 -4.54 -0.80
N GLU A 74 5.75 -4.32 -0.88
CA GLU A 74 6.65 -5.22 -1.60
C GLU A 74 6.66 -6.62 -0.99
N GLU A 75 6.71 -6.74 0.34
CA GLU A 75 6.69 -8.02 1.03
C GLU A 75 5.36 -8.76 0.83
N PHE A 76 4.24 -8.06 0.87
CA PHE A 76 2.93 -8.66 0.59
C PHE A 76 2.84 -9.18 -0.85
N ILE A 77 3.18 -8.35 -1.85
CA ILE A 77 3.09 -8.79 -3.25
C ILE A 77 4.05 -9.96 -3.51
N LYS A 78 5.25 -9.95 -2.92
CA LYS A 78 6.15 -11.11 -2.98
C LYS A 78 5.50 -12.38 -2.43
N GLY A 79 4.82 -12.27 -1.29
CA GLY A 79 4.05 -13.38 -0.71
C GLY A 79 2.96 -13.91 -1.64
N GLU A 80 2.27 -13.05 -2.38
CA GLU A 80 1.24 -13.47 -3.35
C GLU A 80 1.83 -14.20 -4.56
N TYR A 81 3.00 -13.77 -5.06
CA TYR A 81 3.73 -14.51 -6.10
C TYR A 81 4.19 -15.89 -5.61
N GLU A 82 4.73 -15.96 -4.39
CA GLU A 82 5.16 -17.22 -3.78
C GLU A 82 4.01 -18.21 -3.60
N LYS A 83 2.83 -17.74 -3.16
CA LYS A 83 1.60 -18.55 -3.06
C LYS A 83 1.14 -19.09 -4.42
N ALA A 84 1.31 -18.29 -5.47
CA ALA A 84 1.00 -18.70 -6.84
C ALA A 84 2.06 -19.63 -7.47
N GLY A 85 3.21 -19.85 -6.80
CA GLY A 85 4.32 -20.63 -7.33
C GLY A 85 5.07 -19.92 -8.46
N ILE A 86 5.02 -18.59 -8.51
CA ILE A 86 5.65 -17.74 -9.52
C ILE A 86 6.84 -17.01 -8.89
N ASP A 87 7.92 -16.84 -9.66
CA ASP A 87 9.10 -16.11 -9.18
C ASP A 87 8.88 -14.59 -9.13
N TYR A 88 9.47 -13.94 -8.12
CA TYR A 88 9.29 -12.51 -7.80
C TYR A 88 10.46 -11.63 -8.26
#